data_AF-A0A502EB31-F1
#
_entry.id   AF-A0A502EB31-F1
#
_cell.length_a   1.000
_cell.length_b   1.000
_cell.length_c   1.000
_cell.angle_alpha   90.00
_cell.angle_beta   90.00
_cell.angle_gamma   90.00
#
_symmetry.space_group_name_H-M   'P 1'
#
loop_
_entity.id
_entity.type
_entity.pdbx_description
1 polymer ?
#
loop_
_entity_poly.entity_id
_entity_poly.type
_entity_poly.pdbx_seq_one_letter_code
_entity_poly.pdbx_strand_id
1 'polypeptide(L)'
;MSRAIVVGAGLGGLAAAARLAAAGHHVTLFERAPTIGGKLGVLERDGFTFDTGPSLLTLPAVLEQLFVDTGGPTDLELSVVDPACAYVFADGTELVLPHDVDRLPAALDAALGVGAGESWRRLHAHSRRLWELVGEPVLRQPISLAALARKSARPTDLRAVAPWRTIDGLGRRMLPDPRLRTWLNRYATYSGSDPRRTPAVLAVTSFVEQEFGAWYVPGGLRRIVDAVATRCEELGVDVRAGTEVQKVLVRDGRAVGVRVEGRDVRAEIVVSNVDAAVLYDELLPRGAAASARRRLTRSTRSMAGFVLLLGLSGRHPGPSHRVYFPRDYDAEFDAIFGRRPTPVADPTVYVHAPDDPALRPDDDSEGWFVLVNAPAHDPGGGVDWDEPGLRDRYARHVLEVLAGRGVDVRDRIRFTEVITPADLQRRTGAPGGAIYGTASHGPRAALRRPANRSPLGGLYLVGGSAHPGGGIPLVLMSAEIVAKLIGSAETPEASTAARRGAVDPSPPRRRPST
;
A
#
# COMPACT_ATOMS: atom_id res chain seq x y z
N MET A 1 -22.63 23.28 -4.59
CA MET A 1 -21.74 22.38 -3.82
C MET A 1 -22.40 21.01 -3.75
N SER A 2 -21.76 19.97 -4.27
CA SER A 2 -22.25 18.60 -4.13
C SER A 2 -21.77 17.99 -2.80
N ARG A 3 -22.59 17.10 -2.24
CA ARG A 3 -22.28 16.35 -1.02
C ARG A 3 -21.54 15.07 -1.35
N ALA A 4 -20.38 14.88 -0.73
CA ALA A 4 -19.57 13.67 -0.82
C ALA A 4 -19.48 12.99 0.54
N ILE A 5 -19.59 11.66 0.53
CA ILE A 5 -19.36 10.82 1.71
C ILE A 5 -18.13 9.96 1.46
N VAL A 6 -17.20 9.97 2.40
CA VAL A 6 -16.03 9.07 2.41
C VAL A 6 -16.23 8.00 3.49
N VAL A 7 -16.04 6.73 3.13
CA VAL A 7 -16.20 5.58 4.04
C VAL A 7 -14.83 4.98 4.36
N GLY A 8 -14.37 5.18 5.59
CA GLY A 8 -13.09 4.69 6.15
C GLY A 8 -11.99 5.75 6.20
N ALA A 9 -11.48 6.04 7.40
CA ALA A 9 -10.42 7.01 7.67
C ALA A 9 -8.99 6.44 7.59
N GLY A 10 -8.77 5.40 6.79
CA GLY A 10 -7.41 5.08 6.35
C GLY A 10 -6.82 6.21 5.50
N LEU A 11 -5.50 6.23 5.31
CA LEU A 11 -4.80 7.30 4.58
C LEU A 11 -5.41 7.66 3.22
N GLY A 12 -5.88 6.66 2.45
CA GLY A 12 -6.53 6.91 1.16
C GLY A 12 -7.85 7.67 1.26
N GLY A 13 -8.65 7.38 2.29
CA GLY A 13 -9.90 8.06 2.57
C GLY A 13 -9.67 9.49 3.06
N LEU A 14 -8.74 9.69 3.98
CA LEU A 14 -8.35 11.03 4.46
C LEU A 14 -7.81 11.89 3.30
N ALA A 15 -6.89 11.36 2.50
CA ALA A 15 -6.35 12.07 1.34
C ALA A 15 -7.44 12.39 0.30
N ALA A 16 -8.39 11.47 0.06
CA ALA A 16 -9.52 11.73 -0.84
C ALA A 16 -10.46 12.80 -0.27
N ALA A 17 -10.73 12.79 1.04
CA ALA A 17 -11.57 13.78 1.70
C ALA A 17 -10.96 15.18 1.61
N ALA A 18 -9.67 15.33 1.94
CA ALA A 18 -8.95 16.61 1.81
C ALA A 18 -9.00 17.13 0.37
N ARG A 19 -8.70 16.28 -0.63
CA ARG A 19 -8.73 16.68 -2.04
C ARG A 19 -10.13 17.08 -2.52
N LEU A 20 -11.17 16.39 -2.08
CA LEU A 20 -12.55 16.74 -2.45
C LEU A 20 -13.01 18.03 -1.76
N ALA A 21 -12.66 18.25 -0.49
CA ALA A 21 -12.98 19.49 0.20
C ALA A 21 -12.26 20.69 -0.43
N ALA A 22 -10.97 20.55 -0.76
CA ALA A 22 -10.22 21.56 -1.51
C ALA A 22 -10.82 21.84 -2.91
N ALA A 23 -11.46 20.86 -3.53
CA ALA A 23 -12.18 21.01 -4.79
C ALA A 23 -13.62 21.57 -4.64
N GLY A 24 -14.02 22.00 -3.44
CA GLY A 24 -15.29 22.68 -3.16
C GLY A 24 -16.47 21.77 -2.81
N HIS A 25 -16.22 20.49 -2.53
CA HIS A 25 -17.27 19.55 -2.08
C HIS A 25 -17.51 19.67 -0.57
N HIS A 26 -18.75 19.48 -0.13
CA HIS A 26 -19.04 19.27 1.29
C HIS A 26 -18.81 17.80 1.63
N VAL A 27 -17.80 17.52 2.44
CA VAL A 27 -17.34 16.15 2.72
C VAL A 27 -17.68 15.74 4.16
N THR A 28 -18.31 14.58 4.31
CA THR A 28 -18.40 13.87 5.59
C THR A 28 -17.66 12.55 5.47
N LEU A 29 -16.74 12.27 6.39
CA LEU A 29 -15.98 11.03 6.47
C LEU A 29 -16.46 10.21 7.67
N PHE A 30 -16.80 8.93 7.44
CA PHE A 30 -17.17 8.00 8.51
C PHE A 30 -16.08 6.94 8.73
N GLU A 31 -15.72 6.70 9.98
CA GLU A 31 -14.78 5.66 10.41
C GLU A 31 -15.40 4.82 11.52
N ARG A 32 -15.36 3.49 11.37
CA ARG A 32 -15.94 2.56 12.35
C ARG A 32 -15.13 2.48 13.64
N ALA A 33 -13.81 2.60 13.55
CA ALA A 33 -12.91 2.54 14.68
C ALA A 33 -12.97 3.85 15.50
N PRO A 34 -12.65 3.81 16.80
CA PRO A 34 -12.58 5.03 17.61
C PRO A 34 -11.46 5.98 17.16
N THR A 35 -10.49 5.49 16.39
CA THR A 35 -9.33 6.26 15.89
C THR A 35 -9.21 6.14 14.38
N ILE A 36 -8.66 7.18 13.74
CA ILE A 36 -8.35 7.22 12.31
C ILE A 36 -7.00 6.57 11.98
N GLY A 37 -6.67 6.45 10.69
CA GLY A 37 -5.37 5.99 10.18
C GLY A 37 -5.38 4.60 9.55
N GLY A 38 -6.36 3.76 9.91
CA GLY A 38 -6.49 2.41 9.37
C GLY A 38 -5.25 1.56 9.67
N LYS A 39 -4.50 1.17 8.63
CA LYS A 39 -3.24 0.40 8.78
C LYS A 39 -2.08 1.23 9.36
N LEU A 40 -2.09 2.55 9.18
CA LEU A 40 -1.16 3.47 9.86
C LEU A 40 -1.68 3.74 11.28
N GLY A 41 -1.82 2.67 12.05
CA GLY A 41 -2.22 2.71 13.45
C GLY A 41 -1.01 2.92 14.36
N VAL A 42 -1.30 3.25 15.61
CA VAL A 42 -0.31 3.39 16.67
C VAL A 42 -0.69 2.51 17.85
N LEU A 43 0.30 1.99 18.56
CA LEU A 43 0.13 1.35 19.84
C LEU A 43 1.08 1.99 20.84
N GLU A 44 0.54 2.41 21.97
CA GLU A 44 1.28 2.99 23.08
C GLU A 44 1.15 2.07 24.30
N ARG A 45 2.27 1.71 24.91
CA ARG A 45 2.29 0.85 26.09
C ARG A 45 3.56 1.08 26.90
N ASP A 46 3.42 1.29 28.21
CA ASP A 46 4.55 1.43 29.15
C ASP A 46 5.59 2.49 28.68
N GLY A 47 5.10 3.56 28.04
CA GLY A 47 5.91 4.65 27.46
C GLY A 47 6.60 4.35 26.13
N PHE A 48 6.40 3.15 25.56
CA PHE A 48 6.81 2.82 24.19
C PHE A 48 5.70 3.17 23.19
N THR A 49 6.09 3.65 22.02
CA THR A 49 5.19 3.95 20.90
C THR A 49 5.59 3.17 19.67
N PHE A 50 4.64 2.46 19.06
CA PHE A 50 4.86 1.66 17.86
C PHE A 50 3.89 2.04 16.75
N ASP A 51 4.41 2.28 15.55
CA ASP A 51 3.60 2.15 14.33
C ASP A 51 3.18 0.68 14.16
N THR A 52 1.90 0.42 13.91
CA THR A 52 1.37 -0.96 13.85
C THR A 52 1.30 -1.52 12.42
N GLY A 53 1.83 -0.81 11.43
CA GLY A 53 1.66 -1.16 10.02
C GLY A 53 2.86 -0.74 9.16
N PRO A 54 2.69 0.19 8.19
CA PRO A 54 3.82 0.66 7.39
C PRO A 54 4.93 1.26 8.26
N SER A 55 6.17 0.97 7.91
CA SER A 55 7.38 1.46 8.60
C SER A 55 8.34 2.22 7.69
N LEU A 56 8.09 2.25 6.37
CA LEU A 56 8.98 2.82 5.37
C LEU A 56 8.19 3.78 4.49
N LEU A 57 8.71 5.01 4.32
CA LEU A 57 8.24 5.96 3.34
C LEU A 57 9.21 6.00 2.15
N THR A 58 8.66 5.85 0.94
CA THR A 58 9.34 6.10 -0.33
C THR A 58 8.55 7.15 -1.10
N LEU A 59 9.15 7.79 -2.11
CA LEU A 59 8.48 8.83 -2.92
C LEU A 59 7.83 9.94 -2.06
N PRO A 60 8.59 10.64 -1.20
CA PRO A 60 8.03 11.68 -0.31
C PRO A 60 7.32 12.80 -1.08
N ALA A 61 7.75 13.09 -2.31
CA ALA A 61 7.11 14.06 -3.21
C ALA A 61 5.61 13.80 -3.43
N VAL A 62 5.14 12.55 -3.36
CA VAL A 62 3.71 12.22 -3.48
C VAL A 62 2.92 12.74 -2.28
N LEU A 63 3.52 12.67 -1.09
CA LEU A 63 2.95 13.20 0.14
C LEU A 63 2.98 14.73 0.14
N GLU A 64 4.12 15.33 -0.24
CA GLU A 64 4.25 16.79 -0.38
C GLU A 64 3.21 17.36 -1.35
N GLN A 65 3.02 16.69 -2.50
CA GLN A 65 2.03 17.11 -3.49
C GLN A 65 0.59 17.07 -2.94
N LEU A 66 0.24 16.13 -2.05
CA LEU A 66 -1.07 16.15 -1.39
C LEU A 66 -1.28 17.45 -0.63
N PHE A 67 -0.29 17.91 0.13
CA PHE A 67 -0.40 19.14 0.92
C PHE A 67 -0.46 20.37 0.01
N VAL A 68 0.40 20.44 -1.01
CA VAL A 68 0.36 21.50 -2.03
C VAL A 68 -1.01 21.59 -2.69
N ASP A 69 -1.58 20.47 -3.12
CA ASP A 69 -2.89 20.41 -3.79
C ASP A 69 -4.08 20.76 -2.89
N THR A 70 -3.89 20.82 -1.57
CA THR A 70 -4.98 20.96 -0.59
C THR A 70 -4.88 22.22 0.27
N GLY A 71 -3.93 23.11 0.01
CA GLY A 71 -3.82 24.37 0.75
C GLY A 71 -2.41 24.87 1.05
N GLY A 72 -1.37 24.13 0.67
CA GLY A 72 0.03 24.51 0.92
C GLY A 72 0.79 23.48 1.78
N PRO A 73 2.08 23.72 2.05
CA PRO A 73 2.97 22.74 2.68
C PRO A 73 2.52 22.34 4.09
N THR A 74 3.15 21.28 4.61
CA THR A 74 2.97 20.78 5.97
C THR A 74 4.26 20.97 6.77
N ASP A 75 4.15 21.07 8.09
CA ASP A 75 5.29 21.07 9.02
C ASP A 75 5.84 19.66 9.29
N LEU A 76 5.41 18.66 8.51
CA LEU A 76 5.89 17.30 8.64
C LEU A 76 7.35 17.18 8.18
N GLU A 77 8.25 17.05 9.14
CA GLU A 77 9.67 16.82 8.87
C GLU A 77 9.91 15.38 8.37
N LEU A 78 10.70 15.27 7.30
CA LEU A 78 11.15 13.99 6.74
C LEU A 78 12.66 13.87 6.91
N SER A 79 13.07 12.75 7.48
CA SER A 79 14.48 12.41 7.69
C SER A 79 14.91 11.28 6.75
N VAL A 80 16.15 11.38 6.26
CA VAL A 80 16.77 10.33 5.46
C VAL A 80 17.13 9.15 6.37
N VAL A 81 16.84 7.94 5.90
CA VAL A 81 17.30 6.71 6.56
C VAL A 81 18.59 6.22 5.87
N ASP A 82 19.73 6.33 6.57
CA ASP A 82 21.03 5.82 6.13
C ASP A 82 21.73 5.06 7.28
N PRO A 83 22.07 3.76 7.11
CA PRO A 83 21.78 2.91 5.95
C PRO A 83 20.28 2.68 5.77
N ALA A 84 19.83 2.63 4.51
CA ALA A 84 18.43 2.41 4.16
C ALA A 84 17.91 1.06 4.67
N CYS A 85 18.75 0.02 4.67
CA CYS A 85 18.43 -1.28 5.26
C CYS A 85 19.69 -2.14 5.44
N ALA A 86 19.71 -3.04 6.42
CA ALA A 86 20.68 -4.12 6.50
C ALA A 86 20.02 -5.47 6.19
N TYR A 87 20.63 -6.25 5.31
CA TYR A 87 20.17 -7.56 4.89
C TYR A 87 21.16 -8.62 5.36
N VAL A 88 20.68 -9.60 6.13
CA VAL A 88 21.46 -10.74 6.59
C VAL A 88 20.96 -11.99 5.87
N PHE A 89 21.84 -12.60 5.07
CA PHE A 89 21.56 -13.84 4.36
C PHE A 89 21.77 -15.05 5.25
N ALA A 90 21.21 -16.19 4.85
CA ALA A 90 21.25 -17.41 5.65
C ALA A 90 22.65 -18.03 5.83
N ASP A 91 23.63 -17.61 5.02
CA ASP A 91 25.05 -17.97 5.15
C ASP A 91 25.82 -17.04 6.09
N GLY A 92 25.15 -16.05 6.71
CA GLY A 92 25.74 -15.04 7.58
C GLY A 92 26.28 -13.81 6.83
N THR A 93 26.18 -13.76 5.50
CA THR A 93 26.60 -12.59 4.72
C THR A 93 25.71 -11.40 5.06
N GLU A 94 26.31 -10.25 5.34
CA GLU A 94 25.61 -9.00 5.59
C GLU A 94 25.79 -8.02 4.43
N LEU A 95 24.69 -7.49 3.91
CA LEU A 95 24.64 -6.38 2.96
C LEU A 95 23.99 -5.17 3.63
N VAL A 96 24.79 -4.14 3.88
CA VAL A 96 24.31 -2.83 4.34
C VAL A 96 24.00 -1.97 3.13
N LEU A 97 22.72 -1.71 2.89
CA LEU A 97 22.22 -0.90 1.79
C LEU A 97 22.38 0.59 2.12
N PRO A 98 23.27 1.33 1.43
CA PRO A 98 23.36 2.78 1.59
C PRO A 98 22.08 3.46 1.09
N HIS A 99 21.77 4.63 1.64
CA HIS A 99 20.72 5.49 1.10
C HIS A 99 21.03 5.94 -0.34
N ASP A 100 22.29 6.32 -0.57
CA ASP A 100 22.75 6.82 -1.87
C ASP A 100 22.99 5.67 -2.87
N VAL A 101 22.27 5.72 -3.99
CA VAL A 101 22.34 4.75 -5.08
C VAL A 101 23.73 4.63 -5.70
N ASP A 102 24.52 5.70 -5.70
CA ASP A 102 25.86 5.69 -6.30
C ASP A 102 26.86 4.87 -5.46
N ARG A 103 26.59 4.72 -4.16
CA ARG A 103 27.39 3.88 -3.24
C ARG A 103 27.00 2.40 -3.30
N LEU A 104 25.84 2.08 -3.87
CA LEU A 104 25.29 0.72 -3.90
C LEU A 104 26.22 -0.31 -4.58
N PRO A 105 26.82 -0.05 -5.76
CA PRO A 105 27.63 -1.06 -6.42
C PRO A 105 28.85 -1.48 -5.59
N ALA A 106 29.49 -0.51 -4.92
CA ALA A 106 30.63 -0.78 -4.05
C ALA A 106 30.21 -1.57 -2.80
N ALA A 107 29.07 -1.25 -2.20
CA ALA A 107 28.52 -2.01 -1.07
C ALA A 107 28.21 -3.47 -1.45
N LEU A 108 27.69 -3.69 -2.66
CA LEU A 108 27.40 -5.03 -3.18
C LEU A 108 28.68 -5.82 -3.47
N ASP A 109 29.69 -5.21 -4.10
CA ASP A 109 30.96 -5.89 -4.35
C ASP A 109 31.67 -6.23 -3.04
N ALA A 110 31.60 -5.36 -2.03
CA ALA A 110 32.16 -5.61 -0.71
C ALA A 110 31.46 -6.77 0.03
N ALA A 111 30.12 -6.85 -0.04
CA ALA A 111 29.34 -7.87 0.67
C ALA A 111 29.31 -9.22 -0.07
N LEU A 112 29.15 -9.21 -1.40
CA LEU A 112 28.82 -10.40 -2.19
C LEU A 112 29.95 -10.85 -3.12
N GLY A 113 31.01 -10.04 -3.25
CA GLY A 113 32.15 -10.30 -4.10
C GLY A 113 32.10 -9.53 -5.42
N VAL A 114 33.28 -9.43 -6.06
CA VAL A 114 33.50 -8.64 -7.27
C VAL A 114 32.53 -9.04 -8.40
N GLY A 115 31.83 -8.04 -8.95
CA GLY A 115 30.91 -8.20 -10.08
C GLY A 115 29.43 -8.26 -9.67
N ALA A 116 29.14 -8.34 -8.37
CA ALA A 116 27.79 -8.21 -7.84
C ALA A 116 27.21 -6.81 -8.11
N GLY A 117 28.01 -5.76 -7.86
CA GLY A 117 27.64 -4.37 -8.09
C GLY A 117 27.35 -4.08 -9.55
N GLU A 118 28.18 -4.59 -10.47
CA GLU A 118 27.97 -4.48 -11.92
C GLU A 118 26.69 -5.21 -12.36
N SER A 119 26.45 -6.42 -11.84
CA SER A 119 25.23 -7.17 -12.17
C SER A 119 23.97 -6.45 -11.70
N TRP A 120 24.01 -5.84 -10.52
CA TRP A 120 22.92 -5.02 -10.01
C TRP A 120 22.74 -3.72 -10.80
N ARG A 121 23.82 -3.03 -11.19
CA ARG A 121 23.74 -1.82 -12.03
C ARG A 121 23.01 -2.09 -13.35
N ARG A 122 23.26 -3.24 -14.00
CA ARG A 122 22.51 -3.64 -15.21
C ARG A 122 21.02 -3.85 -14.94
N LEU A 123 20.67 -4.47 -13.82
CA LEU A 123 19.27 -4.66 -13.39
C LEU A 123 18.60 -3.33 -13.06
N HIS A 124 19.30 -2.44 -12.35
CA HIS A 124 18.81 -1.11 -11.99
C HIS A 124 18.54 -0.28 -13.25
N ALA A 125 19.46 -0.27 -14.24
CA ALA A 125 19.24 0.37 -15.53
C ALA A 125 18.07 -0.25 -16.33
N HIS A 126 17.86 -1.56 -16.23
CA HIS A 126 16.66 -2.19 -16.81
C HIS A 126 15.38 -1.72 -16.12
N SER A 127 15.40 -1.62 -14.80
CA SER A 127 14.26 -1.19 -13.99
C SER A 127 13.94 0.30 -14.17
N ARG A 128 14.96 1.15 -14.39
CA ARG A 128 14.79 2.56 -14.81
C ARG A 128 14.00 2.67 -16.11
N ARG A 129 14.37 1.89 -17.15
CA ARG A 129 13.62 1.86 -18.41
C ARG A 129 12.18 1.40 -18.22
N LEU A 130 11.94 0.45 -17.31
CA LEU A 130 10.58 0.04 -16.96
C LEU A 130 9.83 1.18 -16.28
N TRP A 131 10.45 1.89 -15.34
CA TRP A 131 9.87 3.06 -14.68
C TRP A 131 9.53 4.18 -15.67
N GLU A 132 10.38 4.45 -16.66
CA GLU A 132 10.06 5.43 -17.72
C GLU A 132 8.81 5.05 -18.51
N LEU A 133 8.54 3.74 -18.68
CA LEU A 133 7.38 3.23 -19.41
C LEU A 133 6.11 3.14 -18.56
N VAL A 134 6.23 2.73 -17.29
CA VAL A 134 5.09 2.39 -16.41
C VAL A 134 5.02 3.20 -15.10
N GLY A 135 5.89 4.20 -14.94
CA GLY A 135 6.10 4.92 -13.69
C GLY A 135 4.99 5.90 -13.31
N GLU A 136 5.35 6.89 -12.50
CA GLU A 136 4.42 7.82 -11.84
C GLU A 136 3.29 8.36 -12.74
N PRO A 137 3.56 8.87 -13.96
CA PRO A 137 2.52 9.40 -14.83
C PRO A 137 1.51 8.33 -15.29
N VAL A 138 1.89 7.06 -15.28
CA VAL A 138 1.00 5.93 -15.61
C VAL A 138 0.20 5.51 -14.37
N LEU A 139 0.84 5.49 -13.21
CA LEU A 139 0.22 5.09 -11.95
C LEU A 139 -0.79 6.12 -11.45
N ARG A 140 -0.59 7.41 -11.75
CA ARG A 140 -1.52 8.52 -11.48
C ARG A 140 -2.74 8.60 -12.40
N GLN A 141 -2.88 7.68 -13.35
CA GLN A 141 -4.00 7.66 -14.29
C GLN A 141 -4.93 6.49 -13.97
N PRO A 142 -6.26 6.65 -14.17
CA PRO A 142 -7.19 5.52 -14.06
C PRO A 142 -6.81 4.37 -15.01
N ILE A 143 -7.00 3.12 -14.56
CA ILE A 143 -6.88 1.96 -15.46
C ILE A 143 -7.93 2.11 -16.57
N SER A 144 -7.48 2.19 -17.82
CA SER A 144 -8.34 1.97 -18.98
C SER A 144 -7.64 1.10 -20.01
N LEU A 145 -8.37 0.13 -20.57
CA LEU A 145 -7.88 -0.71 -21.66
C LEU A 145 -7.42 0.14 -22.85
N ALA A 146 -8.07 1.28 -23.10
CA ALA A 146 -7.69 2.23 -24.15
C ALA A 146 -6.38 2.99 -23.85
N ALA A 147 -6.07 3.31 -22.57
CA ALA A 147 -4.78 3.90 -22.20
C ALA A 147 -3.65 2.85 -22.25
N LEU A 148 -3.91 1.62 -21.81
CA LEU A 148 -2.98 0.50 -21.94
C LEU A 148 -2.71 0.18 -23.42
N ALA A 149 -3.74 0.11 -24.27
CA ALA A 149 -3.58 -0.15 -25.70
C ALA A 149 -2.78 0.94 -26.42
N ARG A 150 -3.01 2.22 -26.09
CA ARG A 150 -2.25 3.35 -26.64
C ARG A 150 -0.78 3.34 -26.22
N LYS A 151 -0.47 2.88 -24.99
CA LYS A 151 0.91 2.71 -24.51
C LYS A 151 1.59 1.42 -25.00
N SER A 152 0.80 0.39 -25.33
CA SER A 152 1.28 -0.88 -25.89
C SER A 152 1.53 -0.82 -27.41
N ALA A 153 1.47 0.37 -28.02
CA ALA A 153 1.54 0.53 -29.47
C ALA A 153 2.92 0.21 -30.08
N ARG A 154 3.99 0.15 -29.27
CA ARG A 154 5.33 -0.25 -29.71
C ARG A 154 5.65 -1.68 -29.25
N PRO A 155 5.92 -2.63 -30.16
CA PRO A 155 6.29 -4.01 -29.81
C PRO A 155 7.53 -4.12 -28.90
N THR A 156 8.42 -3.13 -28.97
CA THR A 156 9.60 -3.01 -28.11
C THR A 156 9.23 -2.82 -26.64
N ASP A 157 8.20 -2.04 -26.36
CA ASP A 157 7.80 -1.65 -25.00
C ASP A 157 7.09 -2.83 -24.32
N LEU A 158 6.26 -3.56 -25.07
CA LEU A 158 5.65 -4.80 -24.58
C LEU A 158 6.69 -5.91 -24.31
N ARG A 159 7.72 -6.02 -25.15
CA ARG A 159 8.86 -6.92 -24.92
C ARG A 159 9.71 -6.49 -23.74
N ALA A 160 9.84 -5.19 -23.48
CA ALA A 160 10.58 -4.66 -22.33
C ALA A 160 9.83 -4.93 -21.03
N VAL A 161 8.54 -4.59 -20.96
CA VAL A 161 7.67 -4.85 -19.79
C VAL A 161 7.54 -6.35 -19.50
N ALA A 162 7.56 -7.17 -20.55
CA ALA A 162 7.55 -8.63 -20.48
C ALA A 162 6.60 -9.19 -19.40
N PRO A 163 5.29 -8.85 -19.40
CA PRO A 163 4.37 -9.21 -18.32
C PRO A 163 4.19 -10.73 -18.12
N TRP A 164 4.60 -11.54 -19.09
CA TRP A 164 4.64 -13.01 -19.02
C TRP A 164 5.87 -13.56 -18.29
N ARG A 165 6.92 -12.75 -18.08
CA ARG A 165 8.07 -13.13 -17.26
C ARG A 165 7.81 -12.73 -15.82
N THR A 166 8.46 -13.45 -14.91
CA THR A 166 8.34 -13.21 -13.48
C THR A 166 9.56 -12.43 -12.97
N ILE A 167 9.43 -11.78 -11.81
CA ILE A 167 10.57 -11.11 -11.16
C ILE A 167 11.68 -12.12 -10.81
N ASP A 168 11.31 -13.33 -10.39
CA ASP A 168 12.28 -14.42 -10.20
C ASP A 168 12.96 -14.83 -11.51
N GLY A 169 12.19 -14.98 -12.59
CA GLY A 169 12.74 -15.29 -13.92
C GLY A 169 13.63 -14.16 -14.49
N LEU A 170 13.39 -12.91 -14.08
CA LEU A 170 14.26 -11.78 -14.37
C LEU A 170 15.58 -11.91 -13.59
N GLY A 171 15.50 -12.18 -12.28
CA GLY A 171 16.63 -12.38 -11.39
C GLY A 171 17.55 -13.52 -11.87
N ARG A 172 17.00 -14.70 -12.15
CA ARG A 172 17.76 -15.86 -12.68
C ARG A 172 18.54 -15.54 -13.96
N ARG A 173 18.02 -14.64 -14.79
CA ARG A 173 18.65 -14.24 -16.05
C ARG A 173 19.76 -13.20 -15.87
N MET A 174 19.59 -12.25 -14.94
CA MET A 174 20.44 -11.06 -14.85
C MET A 174 21.45 -11.10 -13.70
N LEU A 175 21.17 -11.90 -12.66
CA LEU A 175 21.91 -11.92 -11.41
C LEU A 175 22.53 -13.32 -11.24
N PRO A 176 23.85 -13.49 -11.40
CA PRO A 176 24.51 -14.78 -11.20
C PRO A 176 24.47 -15.25 -9.74
N ASP A 177 24.64 -14.31 -8.79
CA ASP A 177 24.64 -14.60 -7.36
C ASP A 177 23.21 -14.90 -6.85
N PRO A 178 22.98 -16.03 -6.15
CA PRO A 178 21.66 -16.38 -5.61
C PRO A 178 21.15 -15.39 -4.55
N ARG A 179 22.03 -14.76 -3.77
CA ARG A 179 21.66 -13.77 -2.74
C ARG A 179 21.08 -12.51 -3.36
N LEU A 180 21.65 -12.05 -4.48
CA LEU A 180 21.07 -10.96 -5.27
C LEU A 180 19.67 -11.32 -5.80
N ARG A 181 19.44 -12.59 -6.19
CA ARG A 181 18.10 -13.05 -6.63
C ARG A 181 17.11 -13.04 -5.47
N THR A 182 17.50 -13.56 -4.31
CA THR A 182 16.70 -13.50 -3.07
C THR A 182 16.34 -12.06 -2.73
N TRP A 183 17.32 -11.15 -2.79
CA TRP A 183 17.10 -9.73 -2.54
C TRP A 183 16.14 -9.09 -3.55
N LEU A 184 16.31 -9.33 -4.86
CA LEU A 184 15.35 -8.88 -5.87
C LEU A 184 13.94 -9.46 -5.62
N ASN A 185 13.85 -10.75 -5.31
CA ASN A 185 12.58 -11.45 -5.10
C ASN A 185 11.81 -10.90 -3.89
N ARG A 186 12.50 -10.33 -2.90
CA ARG A 186 11.87 -9.65 -1.76
C ARG A 186 10.93 -8.53 -2.21
N TYR A 187 11.21 -7.81 -3.28
CA TYR A 187 10.33 -6.73 -3.74
C TYR A 187 8.94 -7.22 -4.19
N ALA A 188 8.73 -8.51 -4.44
CA ALA A 188 7.39 -9.07 -4.64
C ALA A 188 6.50 -8.93 -3.38
N THR A 189 7.10 -8.96 -2.19
CA THR A 189 6.41 -8.82 -0.89
C THR A 189 5.85 -7.41 -0.67
N TYR A 190 6.38 -6.38 -1.35
CA TYR A 190 5.85 -5.01 -1.30
C TYR A 190 4.48 -4.89 -2.01
N SER A 191 4.03 -5.96 -2.68
CA SER A 191 2.67 -6.13 -3.18
C SER A 191 1.99 -7.39 -2.62
N GLY A 192 2.58 -7.96 -1.57
CA GLY A 192 2.18 -9.20 -0.92
C GLY A 192 2.00 -10.37 -1.88
N SER A 193 2.98 -10.60 -2.77
CA SER A 193 2.90 -11.56 -3.86
C SER A 193 4.06 -12.56 -3.86
N ASP A 194 3.95 -13.63 -4.66
CA ASP A 194 4.97 -14.67 -4.82
C ASP A 194 5.87 -14.27 -6.00
N PRO A 195 7.20 -14.14 -5.83
CA PRO A 195 8.12 -13.69 -6.87
C PRO A 195 8.13 -14.61 -8.10
N ARG A 196 7.80 -15.89 -7.94
CA ARG A 196 7.72 -16.88 -9.03
C ARG A 196 6.44 -16.73 -9.85
N ARG A 197 5.48 -15.93 -9.39
CA ARG A 197 4.19 -15.66 -10.06
C ARG A 197 3.99 -14.17 -10.36
N THR A 198 4.84 -13.32 -9.81
CA THR A 198 4.75 -11.86 -9.92
C THR A 198 5.43 -11.38 -11.20
N PRO A 199 4.77 -10.55 -12.04
CA PRO A 199 5.35 -10.04 -13.27
C PRO A 199 6.68 -9.29 -13.06
N ALA A 200 7.61 -9.45 -14.00
CA ALA A 200 8.95 -8.84 -13.95
C ALA A 200 8.94 -7.31 -13.82
N VAL A 201 7.87 -6.65 -14.27
CA VAL A 201 7.69 -5.20 -14.14
C VAL A 201 7.74 -4.71 -12.68
N LEU A 202 7.43 -5.56 -11.69
CA LEU A 202 7.56 -5.17 -10.28
C LEU A 202 9.00 -5.04 -9.79
N ALA A 203 10.01 -5.38 -10.61
CA ALA A 203 11.40 -4.98 -10.32
C ALA A 203 11.57 -3.45 -10.24
N VAL A 204 10.66 -2.68 -10.83
CA VAL A 204 10.58 -1.22 -10.65
C VAL A 204 10.52 -0.81 -9.18
N THR A 205 9.98 -1.64 -8.29
CA THR A 205 9.95 -1.32 -6.86
C THR A 205 11.35 -1.20 -6.26
N SER A 206 12.32 -2.00 -6.73
CA SER A 206 13.71 -1.86 -6.28
C SER A 206 14.34 -0.57 -6.79
N PHE A 207 14.02 -0.18 -8.02
CA PHE A 207 14.46 1.09 -8.59
C PHE A 207 13.91 2.27 -7.79
N VAL A 208 12.62 2.25 -7.45
CA VAL A 208 11.97 3.32 -6.69
C VAL A 208 12.59 3.48 -5.30
N GLU A 209 12.81 2.39 -4.57
CA GLU A 209 13.44 2.48 -3.24
C GLU A 209 14.88 3.04 -3.33
N GLN A 210 15.64 2.66 -4.34
CA GLN A 210 17.04 3.03 -4.48
C GLN A 210 17.23 4.45 -5.04
N GLU A 211 16.45 4.85 -6.03
CA GLU A 211 16.58 6.16 -6.68
C GLU A 211 15.98 7.29 -5.84
N PHE A 212 14.87 7.02 -5.14
CA PHE A 212 14.17 8.03 -4.33
C PHE A 212 14.45 7.92 -2.83
N GLY A 213 15.20 6.90 -2.41
CA GLY A 213 15.63 6.70 -1.05
C GLY A 213 14.56 6.20 -0.07
N ALA A 214 15.03 5.87 1.13
CA ALA A 214 14.22 5.52 2.28
C ALA A 214 14.10 6.72 3.23
N TRP A 215 12.87 7.00 3.67
CA TRP A 215 12.54 8.15 4.50
C TRP A 215 11.80 7.74 5.77
N TYR A 216 12.02 8.50 6.83
CA TYR A 216 11.41 8.33 8.14
C TYR A 216 10.82 9.65 8.63
N VAL A 217 9.76 9.56 9.43
CA VAL A 217 9.12 10.70 10.06
C VAL A 217 9.45 10.65 11.56
N PRO A 218 10.22 11.63 12.10
CA PRO A 218 10.50 11.69 13.53
C PRO A 218 9.21 11.64 14.37
N GLY A 219 9.16 10.74 15.34
CA GLY A 219 7.97 10.39 16.13
C GLY A 219 7.03 9.37 15.48
N GLY A 220 7.42 8.72 14.39
CA GLY A 220 6.68 7.63 13.75
C GLY A 220 5.81 8.05 12.55
N LEU A 221 5.52 7.09 11.69
CA LEU A 221 4.77 7.28 10.44
C LEU A 221 3.29 7.62 10.69
N ARG A 222 2.76 7.31 11.88
CA ARG A 222 1.43 7.77 12.29
C ARG A 222 1.24 9.27 12.10
N ARG A 223 2.27 10.09 12.27
CA ARG A 223 2.20 11.54 12.10
C ARG A 223 1.77 11.98 10.69
N ILE A 224 1.96 11.14 9.67
CA ILE A 224 1.40 11.37 8.33
C ILE A 224 -0.13 11.42 8.38
N VAL A 225 -0.75 10.49 9.11
CA VAL A 225 -2.21 10.46 9.28
C VAL A 225 -2.68 11.71 10.00
N ASP A 226 -1.99 12.08 11.08
CA ASP A 226 -2.38 13.22 11.91
C ASP A 226 -2.27 14.53 11.10
N ALA A 227 -1.19 14.72 10.33
CA ALA A 227 -1.03 15.88 9.46
C ALA A 227 -2.12 15.97 8.37
N VAL A 228 -2.50 14.85 7.75
CA VAL A 228 -3.60 14.84 6.76
C VAL A 228 -4.96 15.06 7.43
N ALA A 229 -5.14 14.61 8.67
CA ALA A 229 -6.35 14.86 9.45
C ALA A 229 -6.50 16.34 9.81
N THR A 230 -5.43 16.99 10.29
CA THR A 230 -5.40 18.45 10.49
C THR A 230 -5.76 19.19 9.20
N ARG A 231 -5.21 18.77 8.05
CA ARG A 231 -5.59 19.35 6.76
C ARG A 231 -7.07 19.13 6.41
N CYS A 232 -7.66 17.98 6.77
CA CYS A 232 -9.09 17.75 6.59
C CYS A 232 -9.92 18.72 7.46
N GLU A 233 -9.53 18.95 8.71
CA GLU A 233 -10.19 19.89 9.62
C GLU A 233 -10.11 21.33 9.11
N GLU A 234 -8.93 21.78 8.66
CA GLU A 234 -8.71 23.09 8.03
C GLU A 234 -9.62 23.33 6.83
N LEU A 235 -9.90 22.27 6.06
CA LEU A 235 -10.78 22.30 4.88
C LEU A 235 -12.27 22.10 5.21
N GLY A 236 -12.62 21.95 6.49
CA GLY A 236 -14.01 21.77 6.94
C GLY A 236 -14.61 20.39 6.64
N VAL A 237 -13.78 19.34 6.55
CA VAL A 237 -14.26 17.96 6.46
C VAL A 237 -14.86 17.54 7.81
N ASP A 238 -16.09 17.03 7.80
CA ASP A 238 -16.74 16.47 8.98
C ASP A 238 -16.30 15.01 9.19
N VAL A 239 -15.33 14.78 10.07
CA VAL A 239 -14.78 13.44 10.38
C VAL A 239 -15.52 12.84 11.58
N ARG A 240 -16.15 11.67 11.38
CA ARG A 240 -16.91 10.94 12.39
C ARG A 240 -16.33 9.56 12.66
N ALA A 241 -15.46 9.48 13.65
CA ALA A 241 -14.94 8.23 14.19
C ALA A 241 -15.99 7.49 15.03
N GLY A 242 -15.77 6.20 15.32
CA GLY A 242 -16.69 5.35 16.07
C GLY A 242 -18.05 5.12 15.38
N THR A 243 -18.15 5.45 14.10
CA THR A 243 -19.40 5.53 13.34
C THR A 243 -19.33 4.61 12.11
N GLU A 244 -19.92 3.41 12.21
CA GLU A 244 -19.88 2.42 11.14
C GLU A 244 -20.91 2.72 10.02
N VAL A 245 -20.43 2.70 8.78
CA VAL A 245 -21.29 2.64 7.60
C VAL A 245 -21.75 1.21 7.39
N GLN A 246 -23.05 0.99 7.59
CA GLN A 246 -23.68 -0.32 7.50
C GLN A 246 -23.91 -0.74 6.05
N LYS A 247 -24.31 0.19 5.17
CA LYS A 247 -24.60 -0.07 3.75
C LYS A 247 -24.38 1.16 2.88
N VAL A 248 -24.04 0.93 1.61
CA VAL A 248 -24.16 1.94 0.54
C VAL A 248 -25.56 1.85 -0.08
N LEU A 249 -26.26 2.98 -0.13
CA LEU A 249 -27.60 3.07 -0.70
C LEU A 249 -27.49 3.19 -2.21
N VAL A 250 -28.19 2.32 -2.95
CA VAL A 250 -28.15 2.28 -4.41
C VAL A 250 -29.55 2.46 -5.00
N ARG A 251 -29.69 3.33 -5.99
CA ARG A 251 -30.91 3.55 -6.76
C ARG A 251 -30.55 3.73 -8.24
N ASP A 252 -31.26 3.05 -9.13
CA ASP A 252 -31.10 3.15 -10.59
C ASP A 252 -29.63 3.00 -11.06
N GLY A 253 -28.92 2.03 -10.47
CA GLY A 253 -27.51 1.77 -10.78
C GLY A 253 -26.52 2.82 -10.26
N ARG A 254 -26.93 3.68 -9.33
CA ARG A 254 -26.09 4.74 -8.74
C ARG A 254 -26.09 4.70 -7.22
N ALA A 255 -24.95 5.02 -6.61
CA ALA A 255 -24.90 5.31 -5.17
C ALA A 255 -25.60 6.65 -4.89
N VAL A 256 -26.41 6.69 -3.83
CA VAL A 256 -27.22 7.85 -3.44
C VAL A 256 -27.07 8.23 -1.96
N GLY A 257 -26.07 7.65 -1.29
CA GLY A 257 -25.81 7.84 0.12
C GLY A 257 -25.35 6.57 0.83
N VAL A 258 -25.35 6.62 2.15
CA VAL A 258 -24.99 5.51 3.04
C VAL A 258 -26.00 5.37 4.16
N ARG A 259 -26.05 4.20 4.80
CA ARG A 259 -26.76 3.97 6.05
C ARG A 259 -25.78 3.92 7.21
N VAL A 260 -26.04 4.72 8.23
CA VAL A 260 -25.24 4.86 9.46
C VAL A 260 -26.20 4.86 10.63
N GLU A 261 -25.97 4.03 11.64
CA GLU A 261 -26.82 3.94 12.85
C GLU A 261 -28.32 3.77 12.53
N GLY A 262 -28.65 3.00 11.48
CA GLY A 262 -30.02 2.82 11.01
C GLY A 262 -30.64 4.00 10.27
N ARG A 263 -29.93 5.13 10.11
CA ARG A 263 -30.38 6.33 9.39
C ARG A 263 -29.74 6.45 8.02
N ASP A 264 -30.51 6.92 7.05
CA ASP A 264 -30.02 7.16 5.68
C ASP A 264 -29.42 8.56 5.56
N VAL A 265 -28.14 8.64 5.19
CA VAL A 265 -27.42 9.89 4.92
C VAL A 265 -27.22 10.01 3.40
N ARG A 266 -27.85 11.01 2.78
CA ARG A 266 -27.85 11.20 1.32
C ARG A 266 -26.61 11.93 0.83
N ALA A 267 -26.05 11.47 -0.28
CA ALA A 267 -24.94 12.09 -1.00
C ALA A 267 -24.98 11.74 -2.50
N GLU A 268 -24.42 12.62 -3.32
CA GLU A 268 -24.29 12.42 -4.77
C GLU A 268 -23.04 11.60 -5.12
N ILE A 269 -22.05 11.64 -4.22
CA ILE A 269 -20.75 11.00 -4.36
C ILE A 269 -20.49 10.17 -3.11
N VAL A 270 -20.13 8.90 -3.30
CA VAL A 270 -19.65 8.01 -2.24
C VAL A 270 -18.26 7.51 -2.64
N VAL A 271 -17.26 7.80 -1.82
CA VAL A 271 -15.90 7.26 -1.95
C VAL A 271 -15.68 6.22 -0.86
N SER A 272 -15.43 4.98 -1.26
CA SER A 272 -15.16 3.90 -0.33
C SER A 272 -13.66 3.64 -0.24
N ASN A 273 -13.11 3.75 0.96
CA ASN A 273 -11.76 3.33 1.33
C ASN A 273 -11.78 1.95 2.04
N VAL A 274 -12.95 1.30 2.09
CA VAL A 274 -13.12 -0.08 2.55
C VAL A 274 -12.49 -1.02 1.53
N ASP A 275 -12.02 -2.19 1.97
CA ASP A 275 -11.54 -3.21 1.03
C ASP A 275 -12.60 -3.52 -0.03
N ALA A 276 -12.20 -3.52 -1.30
CA ALA A 276 -13.11 -3.69 -2.42
C ALA A 276 -13.94 -4.98 -2.31
N ALA A 277 -13.36 -6.08 -1.79
CA ALA A 277 -14.10 -7.32 -1.61
C ALA A 277 -15.23 -7.14 -0.58
N VAL A 278 -14.95 -6.48 0.54
CA VAL A 278 -15.95 -6.17 1.58
C VAL A 278 -17.02 -5.21 1.05
N LEU A 279 -16.61 -4.16 0.32
CA LEU A 279 -17.56 -3.22 -0.31
C LEU A 279 -18.56 -3.94 -1.22
N TYR A 280 -18.07 -4.79 -2.13
CA TYR A 280 -18.91 -5.47 -3.12
C TYR A 280 -19.67 -6.68 -2.57
N ASP A 281 -19.19 -7.30 -1.49
CA ASP A 281 -19.83 -8.48 -0.90
C ASP A 281 -20.84 -8.12 0.20
N GLU A 282 -20.51 -7.15 1.06
CA GLU A 282 -21.21 -6.88 2.31
C GLU A 282 -21.96 -5.53 2.33
N LEU A 283 -21.33 -4.44 1.85
CA LEU A 283 -21.91 -3.09 1.97
C LEU A 283 -22.90 -2.77 0.85
N LEU A 284 -22.85 -3.47 -0.28
CA LEU A 284 -23.73 -3.23 -1.42
C LEU A 284 -24.94 -4.18 -1.43
N PRO A 285 -26.11 -3.73 -1.96
CA PRO A 285 -27.27 -4.60 -2.14
C PRO A 285 -26.92 -5.82 -3.00
N ARG A 286 -27.52 -6.97 -2.67
CA ARG A 286 -27.35 -8.22 -3.44
C ARG A 286 -27.71 -7.96 -4.92
N GLY A 287 -26.83 -8.38 -5.83
CA GLY A 287 -26.99 -8.20 -7.27
C GLY A 287 -26.38 -6.92 -7.84
N ALA A 288 -26.14 -5.89 -7.01
CA ALA A 288 -25.43 -4.69 -7.45
C ALA A 288 -23.96 -5.03 -7.78
N ALA A 289 -23.45 -4.52 -8.90
CA ALA A 289 -22.06 -4.73 -9.35
C ALA A 289 -21.61 -6.21 -9.35
N ALA A 290 -22.50 -7.16 -9.66
CA ALA A 290 -22.25 -8.61 -9.57
C ALA A 290 -21.00 -9.09 -10.34
N SER A 291 -20.64 -8.42 -11.44
CA SER A 291 -19.43 -8.72 -12.21
C SER A 291 -18.14 -8.38 -11.44
N ALA A 292 -18.12 -7.24 -10.73
CA ALA A 292 -17.00 -6.83 -9.89
C ALA A 292 -16.84 -7.78 -8.70
N ARG A 293 -17.94 -8.12 -8.02
CA ARG A 293 -17.96 -9.12 -6.93
C ARG A 293 -17.37 -10.46 -7.38
N ARG A 294 -17.87 -11.04 -8.47
CA ARG A 294 -17.40 -12.33 -9.01
C ARG A 294 -15.92 -12.31 -9.42
N ARG A 295 -15.41 -11.17 -9.88
CA ARG A 295 -13.98 -11.03 -10.22
C ARG A 295 -13.11 -11.10 -8.96
N LEU A 296 -13.54 -10.43 -7.89
CA LEU A 296 -12.81 -10.39 -6.62
C LEU A 296 -12.83 -11.73 -5.90
N THR A 297 -13.95 -12.45 -5.87
CA THR A 297 -14.01 -13.79 -5.25
C THR A 297 -13.09 -14.82 -5.91
N ARG A 298 -12.72 -14.60 -7.18
CA ARG A 298 -11.77 -15.44 -7.94
C ARG A 298 -10.33 -14.95 -7.87
N SER A 299 -10.08 -13.82 -7.19
CA SER A 299 -8.75 -13.23 -7.10
C SER A 299 -8.05 -13.74 -5.84
N THR A 300 -6.77 -14.09 -5.97
CA THR A 300 -5.95 -14.48 -4.83
C THR A 300 -5.70 -13.25 -3.96
N ARG A 301 -5.93 -13.39 -2.65
CA ARG A 301 -5.56 -12.35 -1.66
C ARG A 301 -4.04 -12.24 -1.59
N SER A 302 -3.54 -11.05 -1.31
CA SER A 302 -2.13 -10.85 -0.94
C SER A 302 -1.82 -11.53 0.39
N MET A 303 -0.53 -11.75 0.67
CA MET A 303 -0.09 -12.23 1.98
C MET A 303 -0.53 -11.28 3.11
N ALA A 304 -0.67 -11.83 4.31
CA ALA A 304 -0.85 -11.09 5.53
C ALA A 304 0.50 -10.94 6.26
N GLY A 305 0.47 -10.29 7.42
CA GLY A 305 1.62 -10.15 8.31
C GLY A 305 1.32 -10.71 9.69
N PHE A 306 2.30 -11.34 10.31
CA PHE A 306 2.29 -11.65 11.73
C PHE A 306 3.37 -10.79 12.41
N VAL A 307 2.94 -9.97 13.37
CA VAL A 307 3.78 -8.92 13.95
C VAL A 307 4.00 -9.17 15.43
N LEU A 308 5.23 -8.93 15.89
CA LEU A 308 5.59 -8.76 17.30
C LEU A 308 6.02 -7.31 17.53
N LEU A 309 5.41 -6.63 18.49
CA LEU A 309 5.91 -5.37 19.03
C LEU A 309 6.62 -5.69 20.34
N LEU A 310 7.92 -5.48 20.38
CA LEU A 310 8.76 -5.81 21.53
C LEU A 310 9.20 -4.52 22.21
N GLY A 311 8.81 -4.33 23.47
CA GLY A 311 9.46 -3.35 24.34
C GLY A 311 10.68 -4.00 24.99
N LEU A 312 11.87 -3.47 24.74
CA LEU A 312 13.13 -4.05 25.18
C LEU A 312 13.86 -3.14 26.19
N SER A 313 14.50 -3.74 27.19
CA SER A 313 15.53 -3.10 28.03
C SER A 313 16.89 -3.15 27.36
N GLY A 314 17.79 -2.21 27.67
CA GLY A 314 19.11 -2.10 27.06
C GLY A 314 19.01 -1.46 25.68
N ARG A 315 19.85 -0.48 25.37
CA ARG A 315 19.91 0.14 24.03
C ARG A 315 21.12 -0.32 23.21
N HIS A 316 20.87 -0.73 21.97
CA HIS A 316 21.85 -1.21 20.99
C HIS A 316 21.53 -0.62 19.59
N PRO A 317 21.88 0.65 19.35
CA PRO A 317 21.52 1.33 18.12
C PRO A 317 22.21 0.67 16.92
N GLY A 318 21.51 0.64 15.79
CA GLY A 318 21.98 0.07 14.53
C GLY A 318 21.06 0.48 13.38
N PRO A 319 21.16 -0.16 12.21
CA PRO A 319 20.25 0.10 11.09
C PRO A 319 18.78 -0.02 11.51
N SER A 320 17.99 1.03 11.24
CA SER A 320 16.57 1.08 11.59
C SER A 320 15.79 -0.06 10.95
N HIS A 321 16.13 -0.43 9.72
CA HIS A 321 15.52 -1.52 8.97
C HIS A 321 16.50 -2.69 8.83
N ARG A 322 16.10 -3.87 9.28
CA ARG A 322 16.89 -5.10 9.18
C ARG A 322 16.05 -6.23 8.61
N VAL A 323 16.62 -7.04 7.75
CA VAL A 323 15.96 -8.17 7.11
C VAL A 323 16.84 -9.40 7.22
N TYR A 324 16.29 -10.46 7.79
CA TYR A 324 16.96 -11.74 7.95
C TYR A 324 16.29 -12.76 7.04
N PHE A 325 17.02 -13.26 6.05
CA PHE A 325 16.49 -14.20 5.07
C PHE A 325 16.56 -15.66 5.57
N PRO A 326 15.59 -16.50 5.15
CA PRO A 326 15.63 -17.93 5.41
C PRO A 326 16.61 -18.65 4.48
N ARG A 327 16.90 -19.92 4.76
CA ARG A 327 17.74 -20.76 3.89
C ARG A 327 17.05 -21.08 2.57
N ASP A 328 15.76 -21.37 2.63
CA ASP A 328 14.91 -21.66 1.48
C ASP A 328 13.82 -20.60 1.37
N TYR A 329 14.00 -19.65 0.45
CA TYR A 329 13.05 -18.57 0.26
C TYR A 329 11.77 -19.00 -0.47
N ASP A 330 11.83 -20.06 -1.27
CA ASP A 330 10.66 -20.58 -1.99
C ASP A 330 9.69 -21.26 -1.02
N ALA A 331 10.22 -21.93 0.01
CA ALA A 331 9.42 -22.57 1.06
C ALA A 331 8.50 -21.59 1.81
N GLU A 332 8.94 -20.34 1.99
CA GLU A 332 8.09 -19.28 2.57
C GLU A 332 6.85 -19.03 1.73
N PHE A 333 7.01 -18.89 0.41
CA PHE A 333 5.88 -18.65 -0.49
C PHE A 333 5.00 -19.89 -0.68
N ASP A 334 5.57 -21.08 -0.61
CA ASP A 334 4.81 -22.34 -0.65
C ASP A 334 3.95 -22.51 0.61
N ALA A 335 4.45 -22.13 1.79
CA ALA A 335 3.68 -22.12 3.02
C ALA A 335 2.54 -21.07 3.00
N ILE A 336 2.73 -19.93 2.34
CA ILE A 336 1.74 -18.85 2.28
C ILE A 336 0.67 -19.08 1.19
N PHE A 337 1.10 -19.42 -0.03
CA PHE A 337 0.23 -19.47 -1.22
C PHE A 337 -0.01 -20.88 -1.76
N GLY A 338 0.60 -21.90 -1.16
CA GLY A 338 0.47 -23.29 -1.58
C GLY A 338 -0.93 -23.84 -1.41
N ARG A 339 -1.10 -25.11 -1.79
CA ARG A 339 -2.40 -25.80 -1.71
C ARG A 339 -2.94 -25.95 -0.30
N ARG A 340 -2.05 -25.96 0.70
CA ARG A 340 -2.36 -26.03 2.13
C ARG A 340 -1.56 -24.95 2.83
N PRO A 341 -2.10 -23.73 2.95
CA PRO A 341 -1.40 -22.65 3.64
C PRO A 341 -1.13 -23.03 5.10
N THR A 342 0.06 -22.72 5.60
CA THR A 342 0.51 -23.01 6.98
C THR A 342 1.39 -21.87 7.50
N PRO A 343 1.47 -21.68 8.84
CA PRO A 343 2.47 -20.79 9.42
C PRO A 343 3.89 -21.16 8.94
N VAL A 344 4.69 -20.16 8.57
CA VAL A 344 5.96 -20.38 7.89
C VAL A 344 7.01 -20.89 8.88
N ALA A 345 7.63 -22.04 8.57
CA ALA A 345 8.60 -22.68 9.47
C ALA A 345 9.96 -21.94 9.54
N ASP A 346 10.46 -21.41 8.43
CA ASP A 346 11.67 -20.57 8.37
C ASP A 346 11.31 -19.26 7.65
N PRO A 347 10.68 -18.27 8.33
CA PRO A 347 10.20 -17.06 7.68
C PRO A 347 11.32 -16.04 7.45
N THR A 348 11.25 -15.25 6.38
CA THR A 348 11.97 -13.96 6.37
C THR A 348 11.50 -13.11 7.54
N VAL A 349 12.43 -12.64 8.37
CA VAL A 349 12.12 -11.77 9.52
C VAL A 349 12.55 -10.35 9.19
N TYR A 350 11.61 -9.42 9.20
CA TYR A 350 11.86 -8.00 9.11
C TYR A 350 11.80 -7.37 10.50
N VAL A 351 12.80 -6.57 10.85
CA VAL A 351 12.86 -5.80 12.10
C VAL A 351 12.96 -4.32 11.76
N HIS A 352 12.04 -3.53 12.31
CA HIS A 352 12.10 -2.08 12.33
C HIS A 352 12.34 -1.61 13.77
N ALA A 353 13.45 -0.93 14.00
CA ALA A 353 13.85 -0.40 15.30
C ALA A 353 14.54 0.96 15.09
N PRO A 354 13.79 2.02 14.78
CA PRO A 354 14.36 3.36 14.63
C PRO A 354 14.90 3.84 15.97
N ASP A 355 16.05 4.49 15.94
CA ASP A 355 16.66 5.10 17.12
C ASP A 355 16.07 6.48 17.39
N ASP A 356 14.77 6.49 17.69
CA ASP A 356 13.99 7.71 17.91
C ASP A 356 13.64 7.86 19.41
N PRO A 357 14.17 8.88 20.10
CA PRO A 357 13.85 9.14 21.50
C PRO A 357 12.35 9.35 21.75
N ALA A 358 11.57 9.81 20.77
CA ALA A 358 10.13 10.02 20.92
C ALA A 358 9.32 8.72 20.99
N LEU A 359 9.92 7.57 20.66
CA LEU A 359 9.25 6.27 20.62
C LEU A 359 9.52 5.37 21.82
N ARG A 360 10.35 5.82 22.77
CA ARG A 360 10.82 5.03 23.91
C ARG A 360 10.63 5.77 25.24
N PRO A 361 10.46 5.04 26.36
CA PRO A 361 10.24 5.66 27.68
C PRO A 361 11.49 6.33 28.26
N ASP A 362 12.68 5.84 27.92
CA ASP A 362 13.97 6.26 28.48
C ASP A 362 15.13 5.94 27.50
N ASP A 363 16.34 6.40 27.82
CA ASP A 363 17.53 6.24 26.96
C ASP A 363 18.13 4.82 26.94
N ASP A 364 17.67 3.93 27.83
CA ASP A 364 18.12 2.53 27.91
C ASP A 364 17.03 1.55 27.43
N SER A 365 16.18 1.99 26.52
CA SER A 365 15.06 1.22 25.98
C SER A 365 15.03 1.22 24.45
N GLU A 366 14.48 0.16 23.86
CA GLU A 366 14.24 0.07 22.42
C GLU A 366 12.88 -0.55 22.12
N GLY A 367 12.16 0.03 21.15
CA GLY A 367 10.96 -0.57 20.58
C GLY A 367 11.31 -1.28 19.27
N TRP A 368 11.02 -2.57 19.16
CA TRP A 368 11.17 -3.31 17.91
C TRP A 368 9.81 -3.70 17.34
N PHE A 369 9.55 -3.31 16.09
CA PHE A 369 8.50 -3.88 15.26
C PHE A 369 9.10 -5.04 14.46
N VAL A 370 8.67 -6.26 14.73
CA VAL A 370 9.13 -7.47 14.05
C VAL A 370 7.98 -8.02 13.20
N LEU A 371 8.19 -8.22 11.91
CA LEU A 371 7.18 -8.72 10.97
C LEU A 371 7.72 -9.94 10.22
N VAL A 372 6.88 -10.96 10.13
CA VAL A 372 7.04 -12.06 9.18
C VAL A 372 5.85 -12.10 8.23
N ASN A 373 6.09 -12.49 6.98
CA ASN A 373 4.99 -12.75 6.04
C ASN A 373 4.21 -13.98 6.51
N ALA A 374 2.88 -13.92 6.37
CA ALA A 374 1.99 -14.95 6.87
C ALA A 374 0.88 -15.28 5.85
N PRO A 375 0.38 -16.52 5.84
CA PRO A 375 -0.88 -16.83 5.17
C PRO A 375 -2.02 -15.99 5.75
N ALA A 376 -2.95 -15.62 4.88
CA ALA A 376 -4.17 -14.93 5.28
C ALA A 376 -4.98 -15.78 6.27
N HIS A 377 -5.65 -15.13 7.21
CA HIS A 377 -6.61 -15.78 8.11
C HIS A 377 -7.80 -16.34 7.31
N ASP A 378 -8.01 -17.66 7.41
CA ASP A 378 -9.06 -18.38 6.71
C ASP A 378 -9.47 -19.65 7.48
N PRO A 379 -10.33 -19.53 8.51
CA PRO A 379 -10.81 -20.67 9.29
C PRO A 379 -11.58 -21.73 8.47
N GLY A 380 -12.08 -21.36 7.28
CA GLY A 380 -12.91 -22.22 6.44
C GLY A 380 -12.13 -23.13 5.49
N GLY A 381 -10.81 -22.93 5.34
CA GLY A 381 -10.02 -23.70 4.36
C GLY A 381 -8.52 -23.41 4.34
N GLY A 382 -8.01 -22.61 5.28
CA GLY A 382 -6.59 -22.25 5.41
C GLY A 382 -6.17 -22.20 6.88
N VAL A 383 -5.42 -21.16 7.25
CA VAL A 383 -4.90 -21.00 8.62
C VAL A 383 -5.90 -20.22 9.47
N ASP A 384 -6.34 -20.83 10.56
CA ASP A 384 -7.10 -20.15 11.61
C ASP A 384 -6.16 -19.55 12.66
N TRP A 385 -5.80 -18.28 12.47
CA TRP A 385 -4.99 -17.54 13.44
C TRP A 385 -5.66 -17.30 14.81
N ASP A 386 -6.96 -17.57 14.96
CA ASP A 386 -7.65 -17.57 16.26
C ASP A 386 -7.64 -18.97 16.92
N GLU A 387 -7.01 -19.97 16.29
CA GLU A 387 -6.83 -21.31 16.89
C GLU A 387 -6.13 -21.18 18.25
N PRO A 388 -6.69 -21.78 19.33
CA PRO A 388 -6.12 -21.71 20.66
C PRO A 388 -4.62 -22.07 20.73
N GLY A 389 -3.83 -21.12 21.22
CA GLY A 389 -2.39 -21.25 21.42
C GLY A 389 -1.54 -21.10 20.14
N LEU A 390 -2.12 -21.03 18.94
CA LEU A 390 -1.33 -20.84 17.71
C LEU A 390 -0.55 -19.52 17.75
N ARG A 391 -1.22 -18.43 18.17
CA ARG A 391 -0.62 -17.10 18.38
C ARG A 391 0.67 -17.17 19.19
N ASP A 392 0.61 -17.76 20.39
CA ASP A 392 1.74 -17.75 21.33
C ASP A 392 2.84 -18.73 20.89
N ARG A 393 2.46 -19.88 20.33
CA ARG A 393 3.42 -20.85 19.76
C ARG A 393 4.20 -20.21 18.61
N TYR A 394 3.52 -19.52 17.69
CA TYR A 394 4.18 -18.90 16.54
C TYR A 394 4.99 -17.66 16.93
N ALA A 395 4.53 -16.87 17.90
CA ALA A 395 5.32 -15.74 18.43
C ALA A 395 6.66 -16.21 19.03
N ARG A 396 6.64 -17.29 19.82
CA ARG A 396 7.87 -17.91 20.35
C ARG A 396 8.77 -18.42 19.24
N HIS A 397 8.18 -19.10 18.24
CA HIS A 397 8.90 -19.61 17.08
C HIS A 397 9.62 -18.50 16.30
N VAL A 398 8.97 -17.34 16.07
CA VAL A 398 9.61 -16.19 15.39
C VAL A 398 10.81 -15.67 16.19
N LEU A 399 10.72 -15.60 17.53
CA LEU A 399 11.84 -15.22 18.39
C LEU A 399 12.98 -16.26 18.35
N GLU A 400 12.65 -17.56 18.32
CA GLU A 400 13.63 -18.64 18.17
C GLU A 400 14.35 -18.58 16.82
N VAL A 401 13.63 -18.31 15.73
CA VAL A 401 14.21 -18.10 14.40
C VAL A 401 15.15 -16.89 14.39
N LEU A 402 14.75 -15.77 14.99
CA LEU A 402 15.59 -14.57 15.06
C LEU A 402 16.86 -14.81 15.90
N ALA A 403 16.73 -15.49 17.04
CA ALA A 403 17.86 -15.91 17.87
C ALA A 403 18.81 -16.86 17.11
N GLY A 404 18.26 -17.82 16.36
CA GLY A 404 19.02 -18.74 15.51
C GLY A 404 19.79 -18.05 14.37
N ARG A 405 19.45 -16.79 14.07
CA ARG A 405 20.15 -15.92 13.10
C ARG A 405 21.12 -14.94 13.77
N GLY A 406 21.46 -15.17 15.04
CA GLY A 406 22.43 -14.39 15.80
C GLY A 406 21.85 -13.16 16.49
N VAL A 407 20.52 -13.00 16.54
CA VAL A 407 19.86 -11.86 17.18
C VAL A 407 18.92 -12.36 18.27
N ASP A 408 19.48 -12.62 19.45
CA ASP A 408 18.70 -13.03 20.61
C ASP A 408 18.41 -11.85 21.52
N VAL A 409 17.13 -11.48 21.62
CA VAL A 409 16.65 -10.39 22.46
C VAL A 409 15.77 -10.88 23.61
N ARG A 410 15.60 -12.20 23.77
CA ARG A 410 14.58 -12.76 24.68
C ARG A 410 14.79 -12.33 26.13
N ASP A 411 16.04 -12.25 26.58
CA ASP A 411 16.39 -11.81 27.94
C ASP A 411 16.17 -10.31 28.18
N ARG A 412 15.96 -9.53 27.12
CA ARG A 412 15.71 -8.08 27.16
C ARG A 412 14.23 -7.71 27.08
N ILE A 413 13.34 -8.66 26.77
CA ILE A 413 11.92 -8.39 26.54
C ILE A 413 11.23 -7.96 27.85
N ARG A 414 10.73 -6.72 27.89
CA ARG A 414 9.81 -6.22 28.94
C ARG A 414 8.38 -6.69 28.66
N PHE A 415 7.95 -6.60 27.40
CA PHE A 415 6.68 -7.14 26.93
C PHE A 415 6.73 -7.48 25.44
N THR A 416 5.81 -8.35 25.05
CA THR A 416 5.51 -8.67 23.65
C THR A 416 4.03 -8.42 23.40
N GLU A 417 3.71 -7.58 22.41
CA GLU A 417 2.37 -7.49 21.83
C GLU A 417 2.35 -8.19 20.47
N VAL A 418 1.38 -9.06 20.25
CA VAL A 418 1.29 -9.86 19.02
C VAL A 418 0.12 -9.39 18.18
N ILE A 419 0.34 -9.06 16.91
CA ILE A 419 -0.74 -8.76 15.96
C ILE A 419 -0.75 -9.83 14.88
N THR A 420 -1.77 -10.69 14.92
CA THR A 420 -1.96 -11.78 13.95
C THR A 420 -2.70 -11.28 12.69
N PRO A 421 -2.73 -12.07 11.60
CA PRO A 421 -3.62 -11.80 10.47
C PRO A 421 -5.11 -11.68 10.85
N ALA A 422 -5.59 -12.41 11.87
CA ALA A 422 -6.95 -12.27 12.37
C ALA A 422 -7.16 -10.90 13.05
N ASP A 423 -6.19 -10.44 13.83
CA ASP A 423 -6.21 -9.11 14.45
C ASP A 423 -6.17 -8.00 13.40
N LEU A 424 -5.34 -8.14 12.36
CA LEU A 424 -5.30 -7.19 11.25
C LEU A 424 -6.66 -7.12 10.51
N GLN A 425 -7.34 -8.25 10.30
CA GLN A 425 -8.68 -8.28 9.74
C GLN A 425 -9.66 -7.53 10.64
N ARG A 426 -9.69 -7.83 11.94
CA ARG A 426 -10.59 -7.17 12.90
C ARG A 426 -10.35 -5.67 12.96
N ARG A 427 -9.08 -5.24 13.07
CA ARG A 427 -8.69 -3.82 13.18
C ARG A 427 -9.03 -3.05 11.91
N THR A 428 -8.67 -3.56 10.74
CA THR A 428 -8.68 -2.77 9.48
C THR A 428 -9.80 -3.11 8.52
N GLY A 429 -10.48 -4.24 8.72
CA GLY A 429 -11.53 -4.74 7.83
C GLY A 429 -10.98 -5.37 6.56
N ALA A 430 -9.65 -5.55 6.47
CA ALA A 430 -9.02 -6.21 5.34
C ALA A 430 -9.24 -7.74 5.41
N PRO A 431 -9.87 -8.37 4.40
CA PRO A 431 -10.13 -9.81 4.40
C PRO A 431 -8.88 -10.65 4.59
N GLY A 432 -8.93 -11.57 5.55
CA GLY A 432 -7.85 -12.45 5.99
C GLY A 432 -6.61 -11.73 6.53
N GLY A 433 -6.72 -10.43 6.85
CA GLY A 433 -5.57 -9.62 7.27
C GLY A 433 -4.63 -9.25 6.12
N ALA A 434 -5.08 -9.38 4.87
CA ALA A 434 -4.28 -9.08 3.69
C ALA A 434 -3.78 -7.62 3.68
N ILE A 435 -2.47 -7.43 3.51
CA ILE A 435 -1.86 -6.10 3.63
C ILE A 435 -2.17 -5.26 2.38
N TYR A 436 -2.13 -5.87 1.20
CA TYR A 436 -2.13 -5.19 -0.10
C TYR A 436 -3.37 -5.49 -0.97
N GLY A 437 -4.46 -5.96 -0.36
CA GLY A 437 -5.66 -6.38 -1.09
C GLY A 437 -5.39 -7.64 -1.92
N THR A 438 -5.50 -7.56 -3.25
CA THR A 438 -5.26 -8.70 -4.17
C THR A 438 -3.78 -8.87 -4.52
N ALA A 439 -3.30 -10.11 -4.52
CA ALA A 439 -1.96 -10.47 -4.99
C ALA A 439 -1.77 -10.15 -6.48
N SER A 440 -0.56 -9.78 -6.84
CA SER A 440 -0.14 -9.43 -8.20
C SER A 440 0.34 -10.65 -8.99
N HIS A 441 -0.42 -11.75 -8.99
CA HIS A 441 -0.01 -12.99 -9.68
C HIS A 441 -0.47 -13.03 -11.14
N GLY A 442 0.48 -13.31 -12.03
CA GLY A 442 0.27 -13.56 -13.45
C GLY A 442 0.19 -12.29 -14.31
N PRO A 443 0.19 -12.45 -15.64
CA PRO A 443 0.36 -11.34 -16.60
C PRO A 443 -0.81 -10.35 -16.64
N ARG A 444 -1.96 -10.71 -16.05
CA ARG A 444 -3.17 -9.87 -16.00
C ARG A 444 -3.44 -9.28 -14.61
N ALA A 445 -2.48 -9.37 -13.69
CA ALA A 445 -2.64 -8.90 -12.30
C ALA A 445 -3.15 -7.45 -12.22
N ALA A 446 -2.48 -6.52 -12.92
CA ALA A 446 -2.86 -5.11 -12.92
C ALA A 446 -4.30 -4.88 -13.43
N LEU A 447 -4.75 -5.64 -14.44
CA LEU A 447 -6.11 -5.54 -14.99
C LEU A 447 -7.20 -6.13 -14.08
N ARG A 448 -6.82 -6.99 -13.13
CA ARG A 448 -7.75 -7.61 -12.18
C ARG A 448 -8.00 -6.72 -10.97
N ARG A 449 -7.08 -5.81 -10.67
CA ARG A 449 -7.20 -4.85 -9.57
C ARG A 449 -8.46 -3.98 -9.77
N PRO A 450 -9.27 -3.78 -8.71
CA PRO A 450 -10.42 -2.89 -8.76
C PRO A 450 -10.04 -1.49 -9.26
N ALA A 451 -10.80 -1.00 -10.25
CA ALA A 451 -10.66 0.36 -10.72
C ALA A 451 -11.23 1.35 -9.70
N ASN A 452 -10.74 2.58 -9.70
CA ASN A 452 -11.22 3.65 -8.81
C ASN A 452 -12.65 4.08 -9.10
N ARG A 453 -13.18 3.82 -10.31
CA ARG A 453 -14.58 4.03 -10.66
C ARG A 453 -15.34 2.71 -10.60
N SER A 454 -16.39 2.66 -9.78
CA SER A 454 -17.30 1.51 -9.69
C SER A 454 -18.14 1.38 -10.96
N PRO A 455 -18.67 0.17 -11.28
CA PRO A 455 -19.78 0.03 -12.24
C PRO A 455 -21.05 0.80 -11.83
N LEU A 456 -21.19 1.15 -10.54
CA LEU A 456 -22.30 1.97 -10.05
C LEU A 456 -21.93 3.45 -10.13
N GLY A 457 -22.78 4.25 -10.77
CA GLY A 457 -22.54 5.69 -10.89
C GLY A 457 -22.49 6.38 -9.52
N GLY A 458 -21.59 7.35 -9.35
CA GLY A 458 -21.42 8.06 -8.07
C GLY A 458 -20.68 7.26 -6.98
N LEU A 459 -20.28 6.00 -7.23
CA LEU A 459 -19.46 5.21 -6.31
C LEU A 459 -18.02 5.11 -6.80
N TYR A 460 -17.08 5.44 -5.93
CA TYR A 460 -15.65 5.41 -6.19
C TYR A 460 -14.93 4.57 -5.13
N LEU A 461 -13.80 4.00 -5.52
CA LEU A 461 -12.94 3.19 -4.66
C LEU A 461 -11.58 3.86 -4.54
N VAL A 462 -11.08 3.95 -3.32
CA VAL A 462 -9.76 4.49 -2.99
C VAL A 462 -9.02 3.52 -2.06
N GLY A 463 -7.69 3.60 -2.03
CA GLY A 463 -6.88 2.87 -1.08
C GLY A 463 -6.26 1.59 -1.62
N GLY A 464 -5.69 0.78 -0.72
CA GLY A 464 -4.74 -0.28 -1.09
C GLY A 464 -5.34 -1.48 -1.82
N SER A 465 -6.66 -1.67 -1.77
CA SER A 465 -7.37 -2.72 -2.51
C SER A 465 -7.83 -2.26 -3.90
N ALA A 466 -7.71 -0.96 -4.20
CA ALA A 466 -8.02 -0.35 -5.49
C ALA A 466 -6.73 0.03 -6.24
N HIS A 467 -6.87 0.43 -7.50
CA HIS A 467 -5.76 0.98 -8.29
C HIS A 467 -5.21 2.27 -7.63
N PRO A 468 -3.89 2.52 -7.67
CA PRO A 468 -2.83 1.70 -8.26
C PRO A 468 -2.34 0.53 -7.40
N GLY A 469 -2.61 0.52 -6.09
CA GLY A 469 -2.27 -0.60 -5.20
C GLY A 469 -2.03 -0.17 -3.76
N GLY A 470 -1.53 -1.09 -2.93
CA GLY A 470 -1.15 -0.82 -1.55
C GLY A 470 0.23 -0.17 -1.39
N GLY A 471 0.49 0.37 -0.19
CA GLY A 471 1.66 1.19 0.11
C GLY A 471 1.32 2.68 0.11
N ILE A 472 2.02 3.46 0.96
CA ILE A 472 1.70 4.89 1.18
C ILE A 472 1.63 5.67 -0.14
N PRO A 473 2.64 5.63 -1.04
CA PRO A 473 2.59 6.42 -2.26
C PRO A 473 1.43 6.04 -3.18
N LEU A 474 1.18 4.73 -3.34
CA LEU A 474 0.12 4.23 -4.22
C LEU A 474 -1.28 4.57 -3.69
N VAL A 475 -1.46 4.56 -2.38
CA VAL A 475 -2.72 4.96 -1.73
C VAL A 475 -2.99 6.46 -1.92
N LEU A 476 -1.96 7.29 -1.83
CA LEU A 476 -2.08 8.74 -2.09
C LEU A 476 -2.38 9.04 -3.56
N MET A 477 -1.73 8.34 -4.50
CA MET A 477 -2.06 8.42 -5.93
C MET A 477 -3.48 7.91 -6.22
N SER A 478 -3.96 6.90 -5.50
CA SER A 478 -5.35 6.41 -5.57
C SER A 478 -6.34 7.54 -5.25
N ALA A 479 -6.07 8.30 -4.19
CA ALA A 479 -6.88 9.45 -3.79
C ALA A 479 -6.84 10.59 -4.82
N GLU A 480 -5.66 10.86 -5.39
CA GLU A 480 -5.49 11.83 -6.49
C GLU A 480 -6.34 11.45 -7.72
N ILE A 481 -6.31 10.17 -8.12
CA ILE A 481 -7.11 9.65 -9.22
C ILE A 481 -8.61 9.81 -8.95
N VAL A 482 -9.06 9.46 -7.74
CA VAL A 482 -10.47 9.58 -7.36
C VAL A 482 -10.94 11.04 -7.40
N ALA A 483 -10.16 11.97 -6.85
CA ALA A 483 -10.48 13.39 -6.89
C ALA A 483 -10.59 13.90 -8.33
N LYS A 484 -9.64 13.55 -9.21
CA LYS A 484 -9.68 13.91 -10.64
C LYS A 484 -10.87 13.30 -11.39
N LEU A 485 -11.27 12.08 -11.03
CA LEU A 485 -12.43 11.40 -11.63
C LEU A 485 -13.76 12.03 -11.22
N ILE A 486 -13.82 12.65 -10.04
CA ILE A 486 -15.00 13.36 -9.51
C ILE A 486 -15.06 14.79 -10.06
N GLY A 487 -13.92 15.48 -10.17
CA GLY A 487 -13.85 16.87 -10.62
C GLY A 487 -14.10 17.86 -9.50
N SER A 488 -14.17 19.16 -9.82
CA SER A 488 -14.56 20.19 -8.87
C SER A 488 -16.08 20.28 -8.70
N ALA A 489 -16.53 20.77 -7.55
CA ALA A 489 -17.93 21.11 -7.37
C ALA A 489 -18.27 22.30 -8.26
N GLU A 490 -19.01 22.10 -9.36
CA GLU A 490 -19.45 23.20 -10.23
C GLU A 490 -20.22 24.26 -9.41
N THR A 491 -19.79 25.52 -9.53
CA THR A 491 -20.59 26.68 -9.12
C THR A 491 -21.73 26.83 -10.13
N PRO A 492 -22.99 27.02 -9.71
CA PRO A 492 -24.15 27.10 -10.60
C PRO A 492 -24.05 28.12 -11.75
N GLU A 493 -23.14 29.09 -11.66
CA GLU A 493 -22.98 30.17 -12.65
C GLU A 493 -22.30 29.75 -13.96
N ALA A 494 -21.52 28.66 -13.99
CA ALA A 494 -20.84 28.22 -15.21
C ALA A 494 -21.77 27.47 -16.20
N SER A 495 -22.86 26.89 -15.70
CA SER A 495 -23.81 26.08 -16.47
C SER A 495 -24.71 26.94 -17.39
N THR A 496 -25.04 28.16 -16.97
CA THR A 496 -25.90 29.08 -17.74
C THR A 496 -25.17 29.80 -18.87
N ALA A 497 -23.85 30.02 -18.75
CA ALA A 497 -23.05 30.62 -19.83
C ALA A 497 -22.87 29.64 -21.01
N ALA A 498 -22.63 28.35 -20.73
CA ALA A 498 -22.48 27.34 -21.76
C ALA A 498 -23.78 27.05 -22.55
N ARG A 499 -24.96 27.27 -21.94
CA ARG A 499 -26.27 27.09 -22.61
C ARG A 499 -26.74 28.29 -23.41
N ARG A 500 -26.15 29.48 -23.23
CA ARG A 500 -26.50 30.70 -23.99
C ARG A 500 -25.59 31.00 -25.19
N GLY A 501 -24.49 30.25 -25.36
CA GLY A 501 -23.52 30.46 -26.45
C GLY A 501 -23.78 29.68 -27.75
N ALA A 502 -24.76 28.78 -27.80
CA ALA A 502 -25.09 28.01 -29.00
C ALA A 502 -26.22 28.69 -29.78
N VAL A 503 -25.91 29.80 -30.44
CA VAL A 503 -26.73 30.32 -31.55
C VAL A 503 -26.10 29.82 -32.85
N ASP A 504 -26.92 29.09 -33.60
CA ASP A 504 -26.65 28.36 -34.84
C ASP A 504 -26.24 29.29 -36.00
N PRO A 505 -25.06 29.12 -36.64
CA PRO A 505 -24.76 29.82 -37.87
C PRO A 505 -25.33 29.03 -39.07
N SER A 506 -26.47 29.48 -39.58
CA SER A 506 -27.00 29.05 -40.88
C SER A 506 -25.96 29.25 -42.01
N PRO A 507 -25.83 28.32 -42.98
CA PRO A 507 -24.82 28.42 -44.02
C PRO A 507 -25.21 29.41 -45.13
N PRO A 508 -24.23 30.10 -45.78
CA PRO A 508 -24.52 31.09 -46.79
C PRO A 508 -24.98 30.47 -48.12
N ARG A 509 -26.08 30.99 -48.66
CA ARG A 509 -26.58 30.68 -50.01
C ARG A 509 -25.62 31.25 -51.07
N ARG A 510 -25.16 30.39 -51.98
CA ARG A 510 -24.46 30.78 -53.22
C ARG A 510 -25.40 31.59 -54.12
N ARG A 511 -24.94 32.73 -54.63
CA ARG A 511 -25.52 33.39 -55.82
C ARG A 511 -24.75 32.96 -57.07
N PRO A 512 -25.42 32.81 -58.23
CA PRO A 512 -24.75 32.51 -59.49
C PRO A 512 -24.17 33.77 -60.13
N SER A 513 -23.15 33.54 -60.95
CA SER A 513 -22.43 34.48 -61.80
C SER A 513 -23.31 35.17 -62.83
N THR A 514 -23.17 36.50 -62.94
CA THR A 514 -23.03 37.29 -64.18
C THR A 514 -22.41 38.63 -63.83
#